data_AF-A0A402B4X4-F1
#
_entry.id   AF-A0A402B4X4-F1
#
_cell.length_a   1.000
_cell.length_b   1.000
_cell.length_c   1.000
_cell.angle_alpha   90.00
_cell.angle_beta   90.00
_cell.angle_gamma   90.00
#
_symmetry.space_group_name_H-M   'P 1'
#
loop_
_entity.id
_entity.type
_entity.pdbx_description
1 polymer ?
#
loop_
_entity_poly.entity_id
_entity_poly.type
_entity_poly.pdbx_seq_one_letter_code
_entity_poly.pdbx_strand_id
1 'polypeptide(L)'
;MGYNTTFNGHFSLNRYLKPEHKAYLRRFAEIRHLALNEEKLQNYPDPLREAVGLSIGKYGMYFTGLIDPEGVGDDLLLGYSFGIDKMDTISTLEIHHEGAFWAPSTFCQWIPTDNGNGIVAEGEKFYGYVTWLRFLLDHFLLPWGYELSGEISYQGEQGEHGRIIVAHQEIQTVIDGDSLLSRSKESAELDEMRKIHWMTVGSLSDAARQALLDVDAVVLNVHNEPPVVLVGIPYDCNYYKRFGYDDLAIWTSEGIQLHSKNLRLQWGHNNFPGKLWGGFPRERLILPDEAYEHLFP
;
A
#
# COMPACT_ATOMS: atom_id res chain seq x y z
N MET A 1 3.18 -13.81 -6.89
CA MET A 1 4.14 -13.34 -7.93
C MET A 1 4.30 -11.85 -7.73
N GLY A 2 5.52 -11.32 -7.72
CA GLY A 2 5.76 -9.89 -7.45
C GLY A 2 6.50 -9.25 -8.62
N TYR A 3 6.23 -7.97 -8.84
CA TYR A 3 6.79 -7.18 -9.93
C TYR A 3 8.09 -6.52 -9.49
N ASN A 4 9.17 -6.69 -10.24
CA ASN A 4 10.39 -5.94 -9.97
C ASN A 4 10.40 -4.59 -10.67
N THR A 5 11.04 -3.63 -10.02
CA THR A 5 11.34 -2.31 -10.57
C THR A 5 12.81 -2.03 -10.31
N THR A 6 13.56 -1.73 -11.37
CA THR A 6 14.95 -1.31 -11.27
C THR A 6 15.00 0.22 -11.22
N PHE A 7 15.94 0.75 -10.46
CA PHE A 7 16.15 2.19 -10.32
C PHE A 7 17.58 2.52 -10.73
N ASN A 8 17.76 3.66 -11.40
CA ASN A 8 19.06 4.17 -11.81
C ASN A 8 19.18 5.65 -11.42
N GLY A 9 20.26 5.99 -10.73
CA GLY A 9 20.51 7.32 -10.20
C GLY A 9 20.44 7.34 -8.68
N HIS A 10 20.56 8.54 -8.11
CA HIS A 10 20.38 8.79 -6.69
C HIS A 10 19.90 10.23 -6.50
N PHE A 11 19.24 10.50 -5.39
CA PHE A 11 18.98 11.85 -4.96
C PHE A 11 20.15 12.37 -4.14
N SER A 12 20.48 13.64 -4.31
CA SER A 12 21.51 14.34 -3.57
C SER A 12 20.90 15.14 -2.42
N LEU A 13 21.54 15.07 -1.26
CA LEU A 13 21.26 15.93 -0.12
C LEU A 13 22.10 17.21 -0.23
N ASN A 14 21.57 18.34 0.22
CA ASN A 14 22.31 19.60 0.29
C ASN A 14 23.51 19.56 1.26
N ARG A 15 23.57 18.56 2.15
CA ARG A 15 24.68 18.30 3.07
C ARG A 15 24.69 16.84 3.50
N TYR A 16 25.82 16.39 4.04
CA TYR A 16 25.98 15.05 4.57
C TYR A 16 25.03 14.78 5.74
N LEU A 17 24.45 13.58 5.77
CA LEU A 17 23.73 13.07 6.93
C LEU A 17 24.66 13.00 8.13
N LYS A 18 24.12 13.35 9.30
CA LYS A 18 24.80 13.04 10.56
C LYS A 18 24.86 11.52 10.74
N PRO A 19 25.88 10.99 11.44
CA PRO A 19 26.02 9.55 11.65
C PRO A 19 24.74 8.89 12.21
N GLU A 20 24.09 9.52 13.18
CA GLU A 20 22.86 9.05 13.81
C GLU A 20 21.67 9.00 12.84
N HIS A 21 21.47 10.04 12.00
CA HIS A 21 20.42 10.06 10.98
C HIS A 21 20.65 8.98 9.92
N LYS A 22 21.91 8.80 9.50
CA LYS A 22 22.28 7.76 8.53
C LYS A 22 22.02 6.36 9.09
N ALA A 23 22.41 6.12 10.34
CA ALA A 23 22.21 4.83 11.02
C ALA A 23 20.71 4.53 11.16
N TYR A 24 19.92 5.51 11.59
CA TYR A 24 18.47 5.38 11.69
C TYR A 24 17.82 5.06 10.33
N LEU A 25 18.11 5.83 9.28
CA LEU A 25 17.51 5.62 7.96
C LEU A 25 17.90 4.28 7.33
N ARG A 26 19.15 3.81 7.52
CA ARG A 26 19.56 2.47 7.10
C ARG A 26 18.73 1.40 7.78
N ARG A 27 18.66 1.48 9.11
CA ARG A 27 17.88 0.54 9.90
C ARG A 27 16.39 0.56 9.51
N PHE A 28 15.84 1.75 9.35
CA PHE A 28 14.44 1.96 8.94
C PHE A 28 14.14 1.25 7.61
N ALA A 29 15.10 1.22 6.68
CA ALA A 29 14.93 0.57 5.39
C ALA A 29 15.07 -0.96 5.42
N GLU A 30 15.82 -1.50 6.39
CA GLU A 30 16.04 -2.94 6.54
C GLU A 30 14.84 -3.67 7.17
N ILE A 31 14.05 -2.94 7.96
CA ILE A 31 12.96 -3.54 8.74
C ILE A 31 11.66 -3.61 7.97
N ARG A 32 10.85 -4.59 8.38
CA ARG A 32 9.43 -4.67 8.07
C ARG A 32 8.67 -3.61 8.85
N HIS A 33 7.91 -2.77 8.16
CA HIS A 33 6.99 -1.81 8.80
C HIS A 33 5.64 -2.48 9.09
N LEU A 34 5.23 -2.40 10.35
CA LEU A 34 4.01 -2.99 10.90
C LEU A 34 3.27 -1.93 11.71
N ALA A 35 1.96 -2.11 11.87
CA ALA A 35 1.20 -1.33 12.85
C ALA A 35 1.40 -1.97 14.23
N LEU A 36 2.08 -1.27 15.12
CA LEU A 36 2.48 -1.79 16.43
C LEU A 36 1.85 -0.99 17.57
N ASN A 37 1.61 -1.65 18.70
CA ASN A 37 1.05 -1.04 19.90
C ASN A 37 2.06 -0.11 20.58
N GLU A 38 1.79 1.20 20.49
CA GLU A 38 2.65 2.26 21.01
C GLU A 38 2.97 2.13 22.51
N GLU A 39 1.97 1.76 23.32
CA GLU A 39 2.11 1.63 24.77
C GLU A 39 3.05 0.46 25.12
N LYS A 40 2.91 -0.67 24.41
CA LYS A 40 3.80 -1.81 24.60
C LYS A 40 5.23 -1.51 24.16
N LEU A 41 5.39 -0.76 23.07
CA LEU A 41 6.70 -0.38 22.52
C LEU A 41 7.54 0.49 23.47
N GLN A 42 6.94 1.19 24.42
CA GLN A 42 7.68 1.99 25.41
C GLN A 42 8.66 1.16 26.25
N ASN A 43 8.43 -0.15 26.36
CA ASN A 43 9.28 -1.06 27.13
C ASN A 43 10.42 -1.67 26.31
N TYR A 44 10.52 -1.34 25.02
CA TYR A 44 11.54 -1.90 24.12
C TYR A 44 12.61 -0.84 23.79
N PRO A 45 13.90 -1.20 23.88
CA PRO A 45 14.98 -0.27 23.59
C PRO A 45 15.03 0.05 22.10
N ASP A 46 15.12 1.33 21.75
CA ASP A 46 15.27 1.76 20.35
C ASP A 46 16.30 2.88 20.25
N PRO A 47 17.59 2.54 20.45
CA PRO A 47 18.65 3.53 20.59
C PRO A 47 18.85 4.38 19.33
N LEU A 48 18.55 3.84 18.14
CA LEU A 48 18.67 4.59 16.89
C LEU A 48 17.58 5.66 16.77
N ARG A 49 16.32 5.32 17.08
CA ARG A 49 15.21 6.29 17.13
C ARG A 49 15.46 7.38 18.17
N GLU A 50 15.95 7.00 19.34
CA GLU A 50 16.25 7.92 20.43
C GLU A 50 17.40 8.87 20.08
N ALA A 51 18.46 8.36 19.44
CA ALA A 51 19.59 9.17 19.00
C ALA A 51 19.20 10.28 18.03
N VAL A 52 18.12 10.09 17.26
CA VAL A 52 17.60 11.10 16.32
C VAL A 52 16.43 11.92 16.90
N GLY A 53 16.11 11.74 18.18
CA GLY A 53 15.12 12.52 18.91
C GLY A 53 13.67 12.26 18.51
N LEU A 54 13.37 11.11 17.88
CA LEU A 54 12.01 10.77 17.46
C LEU A 54 11.23 10.11 18.61
N SER A 55 9.93 10.43 18.71
CA SER A 55 8.99 9.64 19.51
C SER A 55 8.75 8.26 18.87
N ILE A 56 8.03 7.35 19.54
CA ILE A 56 7.61 6.06 18.94
C ILE A 56 6.74 6.29 17.69
N GLY A 57 6.01 7.40 17.64
CA GLY A 57 5.09 7.74 16.56
C GLY A 57 3.80 6.91 16.60
N LYS A 58 2.80 7.35 15.84
CA LYS A 58 1.51 6.68 15.78
C LYS A 58 1.68 5.26 15.24
N TYR A 59 1.09 4.28 15.91
CA TYR A 59 1.21 2.85 15.60
C TYR A 59 2.65 2.35 15.47
N GLY A 60 3.58 2.94 16.23
CA GLY A 60 5.00 2.58 16.18
C GLY A 60 5.71 3.02 14.91
N MET A 61 5.21 4.05 14.20
CA MET A 61 5.70 4.36 12.86
C MET A 61 7.18 4.75 12.74
N TYR A 62 7.80 5.15 13.84
CA TYR A 62 9.22 5.50 13.88
C TYR A 62 10.08 4.47 14.60
N PHE A 63 9.48 3.37 15.04
CA PHE A 63 10.15 2.37 15.85
C PHE A 63 10.98 1.41 15.00
N THR A 64 12.21 1.13 15.43
CA THR A 64 13.18 0.28 14.71
C THR A 64 13.84 -0.82 15.55
N GLY A 65 13.53 -0.86 16.85
CA GLY A 65 14.38 -1.44 17.90
C GLY A 65 13.96 -2.79 18.49
N LEU A 66 13.32 -3.70 17.76
CA LEU A 66 13.22 -5.10 18.22
C LEU A 66 14.54 -5.86 18.02
N ILE A 67 15.61 -5.31 18.60
CA ILE A 67 16.91 -5.96 18.69
C ILE A 67 16.83 -6.88 19.92
N ASP A 68 17.06 -8.17 19.71
CA ASP A 68 17.24 -9.12 20.81
C ASP A 68 18.38 -8.60 21.71
N PRO A 69 18.11 -8.19 22.96
CA PRO A 69 19.10 -7.57 23.84
C PRO A 69 20.25 -8.54 24.20
N GLU A 70 20.07 -9.84 24.03
CA GLU A 70 21.13 -10.83 24.24
C GLU A 70 21.99 -11.04 22.96
N GLY A 71 21.58 -10.48 21.82
CA GLY A 71 22.29 -10.62 20.54
C GLY A 71 22.30 -12.06 20.00
N VAL A 72 21.53 -12.97 20.60
CA VAL A 72 21.47 -14.40 20.25
C VAL A 72 20.38 -14.69 19.22
N GLY A 73 19.69 -13.65 18.72
CA GLY A 73 18.47 -13.82 17.95
C GLY A 73 18.42 -13.10 16.62
N ASP A 74 17.78 -13.76 15.64
CA ASP A 74 17.19 -13.11 14.47
C ASP A 74 16.34 -11.92 14.92
N ASP A 75 16.65 -10.78 14.33
CA ASP A 75 15.96 -9.51 14.49
C ASP A 75 14.51 -9.63 14.03
N LEU A 76 13.58 -9.40 14.95
CA LEU A 76 12.16 -9.69 14.74
C LEU A 76 11.54 -8.88 13.60
N LEU A 77 12.14 -7.75 13.22
CA LEU A 77 11.65 -6.93 12.12
C LEU A 77 12.38 -7.19 10.81
N LEU A 78 13.48 -7.94 10.80
CA LEU A 78 14.09 -8.40 9.56
C LEU A 78 13.19 -9.50 8.97
N GLY A 79 12.67 -9.27 7.76
CA GLY A 79 11.64 -10.12 7.14
C GLY A 79 12.05 -11.55 6.76
N TYR A 80 13.13 -12.09 7.34
CA TYR A 80 13.67 -13.40 7.03
C TYR A 80 13.74 -14.28 8.29
N SER A 81 12.84 -15.26 8.35
CA SER A 81 12.85 -16.42 9.25
C SER A 81 12.39 -16.16 10.70
N PHE A 82 11.11 -16.46 10.97
CA PHE A 82 10.61 -16.61 12.34
C PHE A 82 10.79 -18.07 12.79
N GLY A 83 11.55 -18.28 13.86
CA GLY A 83 11.31 -19.44 14.73
C GLY A 83 9.92 -19.29 15.38
N ILE A 84 9.19 -20.41 15.53
CA ILE A 84 7.78 -20.43 15.97
C ILE A 84 7.57 -19.66 17.29
N ASP A 85 8.53 -19.74 18.22
CA ASP A 85 8.44 -19.08 19.54
C ASP A 85 8.55 -17.54 19.47
N LYS A 86 9.13 -17.00 18.39
CA LYS A 86 9.32 -15.55 18.20
C LYS A 86 8.13 -14.88 17.52
N MET A 87 7.30 -15.65 16.83
CA MET A 87 6.09 -15.18 16.17
C MET A 87 5.03 -14.70 17.18
N ASP A 88 5.02 -15.28 18.39
CA ASP A 88 4.16 -14.87 19.50
C ASP A 88 4.50 -13.46 20.02
N THR A 89 5.78 -13.06 20.01
CA THR A 89 6.14 -11.72 20.49
C THR A 89 5.61 -10.65 19.55
N ILE A 90 5.79 -10.80 18.24
CA ILE A 90 5.30 -9.84 17.25
C ILE A 90 3.78 -9.81 17.23
N SER A 91 3.11 -10.95 17.23
CA SER A 91 1.64 -11.01 17.22
C SER A 91 1.02 -10.33 18.44
N THR A 92 1.71 -10.31 19.60
CA THR A 92 1.24 -9.56 20.78
C THR A 92 1.44 -8.05 20.66
N LEU A 93 2.39 -7.58 19.84
CA LEU A 93 2.67 -6.17 19.61
C LEU A 93 1.89 -5.61 18.43
N GLU A 94 1.59 -6.43 17.42
CA GLU A 94 0.83 -6.02 16.23
C GLU A 94 -0.60 -5.60 16.60
N ILE A 95 -1.09 -4.58 15.89
CA ILE A 95 -2.49 -4.18 15.95
C ILE A 95 -3.17 -4.53 14.63
N HIS A 96 -4.27 -5.27 14.73
CA HIS A 96 -5.13 -5.60 13.60
C HIS A 96 -6.44 -4.82 13.71
N HIS A 97 -6.41 -3.51 13.43
CA HIS A 97 -7.61 -2.70 13.28
C HIS A 97 -7.67 -2.06 11.89
N GLU A 98 -8.88 -1.76 11.44
CA GLU A 98 -9.12 -1.10 10.16
C GLU A 98 -8.49 0.31 10.17
N GLY A 99 -7.65 0.61 9.18
CA GLY A 99 -6.90 1.88 9.13
C GLY A 99 -5.67 1.97 10.05
N ALA A 100 -5.23 0.86 10.67
CA ALA A 100 -4.00 0.80 11.45
C ALA A 100 -2.73 0.94 10.61
N PHE A 101 -2.77 0.42 9.38
CA PHE A 101 -1.60 0.35 8.53
C PHE A 101 -1.35 1.71 7.89
N TRP A 102 -0.37 2.42 8.43
CA TRP A 102 0.01 3.78 8.03
C TRP A 102 1.12 3.80 6.98
N ALA A 103 1.87 2.70 6.84
CA ALA A 103 3.04 2.63 5.96
C ALA A 103 2.61 2.50 4.48
N PRO A 104 3.33 3.13 3.54
CA PRO A 104 3.03 2.99 2.11
C PRO A 104 3.11 1.55 1.58
N SER A 105 4.03 0.75 2.12
CA SER A 105 4.13 -0.69 1.86
C SER A 105 4.88 -1.36 3.02
N THR A 106 5.18 -2.65 2.91
CA THR A 106 5.84 -3.41 3.98
C THR A 106 7.29 -3.00 4.22
N PHE A 107 7.99 -2.50 3.20
CA PHE A 107 9.41 -2.17 3.26
C PHE A 107 9.67 -0.81 2.59
N CYS A 108 10.41 0.07 3.26
CA CYS A 108 10.94 1.28 2.67
C CYS A 108 12.34 1.00 2.09
N GLN A 109 12.50 1.00 0.78
CA GLN A 109 13.77 0.62 0.15
C GLN A 109 14.62 1.82 -0.29
N TRP A 110 14.25 3.02 0.14
CA TRP A 110 15.12 4.19 0.04
C TRP A 110 16.16 4.16 1.16
N ILE A 111 17.43 4.01 0.78
CA ILE A 111 18.55 3.95 1.71
C ILE A 111 19.51 5.13 1.54
N PRO A 112 20.20 5.56 2.61
CA PRO A 112 21.31 6.48 2.49
C PRO A 112 22.49 5.91 1.69
N THR A 113 23.08 6.72 0.82
CA THR A 113 24.34 6.40 0.15
C THR A 113 25.47 6.13 1.15
N ASP A 114 26.50 5.39 0.74
CA ASP A 114 27.62 5.01 1.62
C ASP A 114 28.41 6.19 2.16
N ASN A 115 28.54 7.26 1.41
CA ASN A 115 29.14 8.50 1.87
C ASN A 115 28.16 9.39 2.66
N GLY A 116 26.87 9.06 2.70
CA GLY A 116 25.83 9.81 3.42
C GLY A 116 25.44 11.15 2.77
N ASN A 117 25.74 11.37 1.49
CA ASN A 117 25.40 12.60 0.77
C ASN A 117 24.13 12.50 -0.08
N GLY A 118 23.41 11.38 -0.02
CA GLY A 118 22.28 11.13 -0.89
C GLY A 118 21.42 9.95 -0.44
N ILE A 119 20.37 9.68 -1.22
CA ILE A 119 19.43 8.58 -1.04
C ILE A 119 19.33 7.80 -2.36
N VAL A 120 19.34 6.47 -2.31
CA VAL A 120 19.21 5.58 -3.45
C VAL A 120 18.18 4.50 -3.16
N ALA A 121 17.53 3.95 -4.20
CA ALA A 121 16.64 2.79 -4.05
C ALA A 121 17.48 1.51 -4.07
N GLU A 122 17.29 0.63 -3.10
CA GLU A 122 17.96 -0.67 -3.05
C GLU A 122 16.98 -1.82 -2.75
N GLY A 123 17.05 -2.87 -3.59
CA GLY A 123 16.33 -4.13 -3.40
C GLY A 123 15.26 -4.39 -4.45
N GLU A 124 14.53 -5.49 -4.25
CA GLU A 124 13.53 -5.99 -5.20
C GLU A 124 12.11 -5.56 -4.80
N LYS A 125 11.19 -5.49 -5.77
CA LYS A 125 9.74 -5.29 -5.53
C LYS A 125 9.38 -4.08 -4.66
N PHE A 126 10.01 -2.94 -4.94
CA PHE A 126 9.80 -1.72 -4.17
C PHE A 126 8.45 -1.06 -4.47
N TYR A 127 7.40 -1.49 -3.78
CA TYR A 127 6.06 -0.90 -3.91
C TYR A 127 5.95 0.43 -3.15
N GLY A 128 5.18 1.36 -3.72
CA GLY A 128 4.90 2.66 -3.10
C GLY A 128 6.11 3.58 -3.03
N TYR A 129 7.11 3.40 -3.91
CA TYR A 129 8.39 4.13 -3.87
C TYR A 129 8.22 5.67 -3.84
N VAL A 130 7.25 6.25 -4.56
CA VAL A 130 6.97 7.71 -4.50
C VAL A 130 6.42 8.10 -3.13
N THR A 131 5.46 7.33 -2.60
CA THR A 131 4.83 7.60 -1.31
C THR A 131 5.84 7.42 -0.16
N TRP A 132 6.72 6.42 -0.24
CA TRP A 132 7.83 6.27 0.69
C TRP A 132 8.82 7.42 0.64
N LEU A 133 9.17 7.91 -0.56
CA LEU A 133 10.05 9.08 -0.69
C LEU A 133 9.43 10.31 -0.02
N ARG A 134 8.13 10.53 -0.22
CA ARG A 134 7.38 11.60 0.44
C ARG A 134 7.39 11.43 1.96
N PHE A 135 7.16 10.21 2.45
CA PHE A 135 7.23 9.89 3.87
C PHE A 135 8.60 10.26 4.47
N LEU A 136 9.70 9.88 3.81
CA LEU A 136 11.05 10.22 4.28
C LEU A 136 11.27 11.74 4.32
N LEU A 137 10.76 12.50 3.34
CA LEU A 137 10.83 13.96 3.36
C LEU A 137 10.08 14.53 4.56
N ASP A 138 8.79 14.22 4.67
CA ASP A 138 7.88 14.85 5.63
C ASP A 138 8.23 14.49 7.08
N HIS A 139 8.68 13.26 7.32
CA HIS A 139 8.87 12.74 8.67
C HIS A 139 10.32 12.83 9.18
N PHE A 140 11.31 12.83 8.27
CA PHE A 140 12.73 12.75 8.67
C PHE A 140 13.57 13.86 8.07
N LEU A 141 13.69 13.91 6.73
CA LEU A 141 14.66 14.78 6.08
C LEU A 141 14.35 16.26 6.30
N LEU A 142 13.11 16.70 6.07
CA LEU A 142 12.73 18.10 6.27
C LEU A 142 12.75 18.50 7.75
N PRO A 143 12.20 17.73 8.70
CA PRO A 143 12.33 18.03 10.12
C PRO A 143 13.78 18.10 10.62
N TRP A 144 14.68 17.30 10.06
CA TRP A 144 16.12 17.38 10.37
C TRP A 144 16.86 18.49 9.60
N GLY A 145 16.17 19.20 8.70
CA GLY A 145 16.66 20.34 7.94
C GLY A 145 17.45 19.97 6.68
N TYR A 146 17.33 18.76 6.15
CA TYR A 146 17.92 18.40 4.88
C TYR A 146 17.04 18.83 3.72
N GLU A 147 17.68 19.14 2.60
CA GLU A 147 17.00 19.29 1.32
C GLU A 147 17.44 18.16 0.40
N LEU A 148 16.47 17.60 -0.31
CA LEU A 148 16.69 16.55 -1.29
C LEU A 148 16.46 17.11 -2.68
N SER A 149 17.32 16.74 -3.63
CA SER A 149 17.17 17.12 -5.03
C SER A 149 17.76 16.06 -5.95
N GLY A 150 17.27 16.00 -7.18
CA GLY A 150 17.84 15.14 -8.21
C GLY A 150 16.79 14.37 -8.97
N GLU A 151 17.27 13.42 -9.76
CA GLU A 151 16.46 12.65 -10.69
C GLU A 151 16.88 11.17 -10.61
N ILE A 152 15.88 10.30 -10.51
CA ILE A 152 16.07 8.85 -10.59
C ILE A 152 15.18 8.31 -11.69
N SER A 153 15.76 7.56 -12.62
CA SER A 153 15.01 6.79 -13.59
C SER A 153 14.59 5.46 -12.97
N TYR A 154 13.39 4.97 -13.30
CA TYR A 154 12.93 3.65 -12.93
C TYR A 154 12.48 2.86 -14.16
N GLN A 155 12.56 1.53 -14.08
CA GLN A 155 12.08 0.61 -15.10
C GLN A 155 11.42 -0.62 -14.44
N GLY A 156 10.13 -0.80 -14.69
CA GLY A 156 9.36 -1.98 -14.32
C GLY A 156 9.56 -3.13 -15.31
N GLU A 157 9.37 -4.35 -14.83
CA GLU A 157 9.45 -5.58 -15.65
C GLU A 157 8.42 -5.62 -16.81
N GLN A 158 7.32 -4.87 -16.73
CA GLN A 158 6.32 -4.82 -17.79
C GLN A 158 6.54 -3.66 -18.77
N GLY A 159 7.70 -3.00 -18.70
CA GLY A 159 8.11 -1.95 -19.60
C GLY A 159 7.71 -0.55 -19.16
N GLU A 160 7.09 -0.39 -17.99
CA GLU A 160 6.90 0.93 -17.39
C GLU A 160 8.27 1.54 -17.14
N HIS A 161 8.48 2.76 -17.57
CA HIS A 161 9.67 3.49 -17.20
C HIS A 161 9.35 4.97 -17.09
N GLY A 162 10.16 5.65 -16.31
CA GLY A 162 9.96 7.06 -16.08
C GLY A 162 10.99 7.56 -15.12
N ARG A 163 10.72 8.75 -14.60
CA ARG A 163 11.64 9.49 -13.77
C ARG A 163 10.91 10.07 -12.58
N ILE A 164 11.58 9.97 -11.44
CA ILE A 164 11.19 10.64 -10.21
C ILE A 164 12.13 11.83 -10.09
N ILE A 165 11.56 13.02 -10.14
CA ILE A 165 12.29 14.28 -10.04
C ILE A 165 11.93 14.89 -8.70
N VAL A 166 12.96 15.21 -7.90
CA VAL A 166 12.80 16.01 -6.70
C VAL A 166 13.42 17.37 -6.96
N ALA A 167 12.57 18.40 -7.02
CA ALA A 167 12.98 19.78 -7.21
C ALA A 167 12.23 20.64 -6.20
N HIS A 168 12.95 21.52 -5.48
CA HIS A 168 12.35 22.38 -4.46
C HIS A 168 11.55 21.62 -3.37
N GLN A 169 12.00 20.41 -3.01
CA GLN A 169 11.32 19.49 -2.07
C GLN A 169 9.95 18.98 -2.57
N GLU A 170 9.57 19.28 -3.81
CA GLU A 170 8.42 18.71 -4.47
C GLU A 170 8.83 17.46 -5.25
N ILE A 171 8.05 16.40 -5.11
CA ILE A 171 8.24 15.17 -5.89
C ILE A 171 7.33 15.23 -7.11
N GLN A 172 7.94 15.10 -8.28
CA GLN A 172 7.27 14.99 -9.57
C GLN A 172 7.60 13.64 -10.18
N THR A 173 6.60 12.97 -10.74
CA THR A 173 6.80 11.75 -11.54
C THR A 173 6.56 12.09 -12.99
N VAL A 174 7.58 11.89 -13.82
CA VAL A 174 7.52 12.07 -15.27
C VAL A 174 7.56 10.69 -15.90
N ILE A 175 6.48 10.32 -16.58
CA ILE A 175 6.46 9.11 -17.40
C ILE A 175 7.11 9.48 -18.73
N ASP A 176 8.20 8.81 -19.11
CA ASP A 176 8.89 9.13 -20.35
C ASP A 176 8.00 8.77 -21.56
N GLY A 177 8.04 9.61 -22.61
CA GLY A 177 7.16 9.45 -23.77
C GLY A 177 7.31 8.11 -24.50
N ASP A 178 8.46 7.45 -24.37
CA ASP A 178 8.71 6.11 -24.90
C ASP A 178 8.21 4.98 -23.98
N SER A 179 7.88 5.30 -22.72
CA SER A 179 7.07 4.45 -21.84
C SER A 179 5.58 4.51 -22.21
N LEU A 180 5.20 5.48 -23.04
CA LEU A 180 3.90 5.57 -23.70
C LEU A 180 3.95 5.05 -25.15
N LEU A 181 5.14 4.71 -25.68
CA LEU A 181 5.21 4.02 -26.97
C LEU A 181 4.68 2.60 -26.79
N SER A 182 3.48 2.39 -27.34
CA SER A 182 2.99 1.07 -27.68
C SER A 182 4.09 0.28 -28.38
N ARG A 183 4.13 -1.04 -28.12
CA ARG A 183 4.74 -2.02 -29.03
C ARG A 183 4.75 -1.48 -30.46
N SER A 184 5.94 -1.51 -31.06
CA SER A 184 6.18 -1.47 -32.49
C SER A 184 4.91 -1.83 -33.28
N LYS A 185 4.43 -0.90 -34.09
CA LYS A 185 3.39 -1.05 -35.13
C LYS A 185 3.07 -2.52 -35.47
N GLU A 186 2.16 -3.12 -34.72
CA GLU A 186 1.42 -4.34 -35.10
C GLU A 186 0.16 -4.43 -34.22
N SER A 187 -0.68 -3.42 -34.32
CA SER A 187 -1.99 -3.51 -34.99
C SER A 187 -2.78 -2.27 -34.58
N ALA A 188 -3.39 -1.63 -35.57
CA ALA A 188 -4.51 -0.76 -35.32
C ALA A 188 -5.60 -1.64 -34.68
N GLU A 189 -5.77 -1.51 -33.36
CA GLU A 189 -6.93 -1.91 -32.54
C GLU A 189 -6.47 -1.93 -31.06
N LEU A 190 -6.28 -0.74 -30.47
CA LEU A 190 -6.45 -0.59 -29.01
C LEU A 190 -7.95 -0.62 -28.75
N ASP A 191 -8.58 -1.75 -29.06
CA ASP A 191 -9.96 -1.99 -28.70
C ASP A 191 -10.01 -2.10 -27.18
N GLU A 192 -11.09 -1.61 -26.57
CA GLU A 192 -11.33 -1.68 -25.14
C GLU A 192 -11.32 -3.15 -24.71
N MET A 193 -10.16 -3.69 -24.33
CA MET A 193 -10.06 -5.07 -23.86
C MET A 193 -10.64 -5.15 -22.44
N ARG A 194 -11.97 -5.15 -22.36
CA ARG A 194 -12.74 -5.24 -21.12
C ARG A 194 -12.55 -6.64 -20.54
N LYS A 195 -12.10 -6.70 -19.28
CA LYS A 195 -12.09 -7.94 -18.49
C LYS A 195 -13.23 -7.89 -17.49
N ILE A 196 -13.68 -9.06 -17.05
CA ILE A 196 -14.71 -9.17 -16.01
C ILE A 196 -14.05 -9.72 -14.75
N HIS A 197 -14.11 -8.97 -13.65
CA HIS A 197 -13.77 -9.48 -12.33
C HIS A 197 -15.00 -10.09 -11.68
N TRP A 198 -14.93 -11.36 -11.30
CA TRP A 198 -16.03 -12.07 -10.67
C TRP A 198 -15.83 -12.15 -9.16
N MET A 199 -16.87 -11.78 -8.41
CA MET A 199 -16.88 -11.88 -6.96
C MET A 199 -18.25 -12.29 -6.42
N THR A 200 -18.25 -12.90 -5.24
CA THR A 200 -19.46 -13.24 -4.50
C THR A 200 -19.68 -12.27 -3.36
N VAL A 201 -20.90 -11.79 -3.20
CA VAL A 201 -21.32 -10.94 -2.07
C VAL A 201 -22.58 -11.53 -1.42
N GLY A 202 -22.82 -11.20 -0.15
CA GLY A 202 -23.99 -11.73 0.56
C GLY A 202 -25.29 -11.13 0.00
N SER A 203 -25.38 -9.81 -0.09
CA SER A 203 -26.55 -9.15 -0.65
C SER A 203 -26.19 -7.80 -1.28
N LEU A 204 -27.12 -7.24 -2.04
CA LEU A 204 -27.03 -5.88 -2.60
C LEU A 204 -28.25 -5.10 -2.11
N SER A 205 -28.11 -3.82 -1.83
CA SER A 205 -29.29 -2.93 -1.85
C SER A 205 -29.83 -2.79 -3.28
N ASP A 206 -31.08 -2.36 -3.41
CA ASP A 206 -31.68 -2.14 -4.73
C ASP A 206 -30.95 -1.05 -5.50
N ALA A 207 -30.50 0.01 -4.81
CA ALA A 207 -29.76 1.09 -5.42
C ALA A 207 -28.31 0.68 -5.81
N ALA A 208 -27.60 -0.11 -5.00
CA ALA A 208 -26.31 -0.69 -5.40
C ALA A 208 -26.45 -1.66 -6.57
N ARG A 209 -27.53 -2.47 -6.60
CA ARG A 209 -27.84 -3.34 -7.74
C ARG A 209 -28.06 -2.54 -9.00
N GLN A 210 -28.86 -1.48 -8.94
CA GLN A 210 -29.11 -0.63 -10.10
C GLN A 210 -27.83 0.04 -10.58
N ALA A 211 -27.01 0.58 -9.67
CA ALA A 211 -25.73 1.20 -10.01
C ALA A 211 -24.75 0.23 -10.68
N LEU A 212 -24.73 -1.05 -10.27
CA LEU A 212 -23.96 -2.09 -10.94
C LEU A 212 -24.47 -2.36 -12.36
N LEU A 213 -25.78 -2.44 -12.55
CA LEU A 213 -26.37 -2.66 -13.88
C LEU A 213 -26.12 -1.47 -14.82
N ASP A 214 -26.15 -0.24 -14.30
CA ASP A 214 -25.90 0.99 -15.07
C ASP A 214 -24.46 1.08 -15.61
N VAL A 215 -23.52 0.32 -15.02
CA VAL A 215 -22.13 0.23 -15.49
C VAL A 215 -21.82 -1.05 -16.28
N ASP A 216 -22.87 -1.70 -16.80
CA ASP A 216 -22.80 -2.96 -17.54
C ASP A 216 -22.28 -4.15 -16.70
N ALA A 217 -22.38 -4.11 -15.37
CA ALA A 217 -21.99 -5.24 -14.53
C ALA A 217 -23.05 -6.36 -14.57
N VAL A 218 -22.58 -7.60 -14.45
CA VAL A 218 -23.44 -8.79 -14.37
C VAL A 218 -23.79 -9.04 -12.91
N VAL A 219 -25.08 -9.17 -12.59
CA VAL A 219 -25.54 -9.44 -11.23
C VAL A 219 -26.48 -10.64 -11.22
N LEU A 220 -26.07 -11.74 -10.59
CA LEU A 220 -26.82 -13.00 -10.53
C LEU A 220 -27.11 -13.40 -9.09
N ASN A 221 -28.39 -13.60 -8.76
CA ASN A 221 -28.77 -14.18 -7.47
C ASN A 221 -28.58 -15.70 -7.56
N VAL A 222 -27.57 -16.22 -6.86
CA VAL A 222 -27.21 -17.64 -6.87
C VAL A 222 -28.00 -18.42 -5.80
N HIS A 223 -28.28 -17.77 -4.68
CA HIS A 223 -29.01 -18.36 -3.56
C HIS A 223 -29.84 -17.29 -2.83
N ASN A 224 -31.01 -17.67 -2.30
CA ASN A 224 -31.91 -16.73 -1.61
C ASN A 224 -31.76 -16.77 -0.08
N GLU A 225 -31.47 -17.93 0.53
CA GLU A 225 -31.40 -18.07 2.00
C GLU A 225 -30.27 -19.02 2.48
N PRO A 226 -29.09 -18.51 2.85
CA PRO A 226 -28.72 -17.10 2.89
C PRO A 226 -28.61 -16.52 1.48
N PRO A 227 -28.77 -15.20 1.32
CA PRO A 227 -28.59 -14.57 0.03
C PRO A 227 -27.12 -14.71 -0.39
N VAL A 228 -26.92 -15.08 -1.65
CA VAL A 228 -25.61 -15.09 -2.32
C VAL A 228 -25.80 -14.50 -3.70
N VAL A 229 -25.06 -13.42 -3.97
CA VAL A 229 -25.10 -12.71 -5.24
C VAL A 229 -23.72 -12.80 -5.89
N LEU A 230 -23.67 -13.28 -7.13
CA LEU A 230 -22.47 -13.25 -7.97
C LEU A 230 -22.47 -11.97 -8.79
N VAL A 231 -21.40 -11.18 -8.67
CA VAL A 231 -21.21 -9.91 -9.36
C VAL A 231 -20.01 -10.02 -10.30
N GLY A 232 -20.22 -9.72 -11.58
CA GLY A 232 -19.19 -9.64 -12.61
C GLY A 232 -18.98 -8.20 -13.02
N ILE A 233 -17.88 -7.59 -12.58
CA ILE A 233 -17.59 -6.16 -12.81
C ILE A 233 -16.70 -6.02 -14.06
N PRO A 234 -17.19 -5.39 -15.13
CA PRO A 234 -16.36 -5.06 -16.28
C PRO A 234 -15.38 -3.96 -15.89
N TYR A 235 -14.11 -4.18 -16.17
CA TYR A 235 -13.07 -3.18 -15.95
C TYR A 235 -12.12 -3.14 -17.14
N ASP A 236 -11.55 -1.98 -17.36
CA ASP A 236 -10.55 -1.74 -18.40
C ASP A 236 -9.16 -2.06 -17.87
N CYS A 237 -8.58 -3.17 -18.32
CA CYS A 237 -7.25 -3.58 -17.89
C CYS A 237 -6.11 -2.72 -18.47
N ASN A 238 -6.40 -1.81 -19.40
CA ASN A 238 -5.46 -0.81 -19.90
C ASN A 238 -5.64 0.56 -19.23
N TYR A 239 -6.56 0.70 -18.26
CA TYR A 239 -6.80 1.96 -17.57
C TYR A 239 -5.55 2.50 -16.87
N TYR A 240 -4.80 1.62 -16.20
CA TYR A 240 -3.51 1.98 -15.58
C TYR A 240 -2.53 2.58 -16.58
N LYS A 241 -2.45 2.02 -17.80
CA LYS A 241 -1.56 2.52 -18.85
C LYS A 241 -1.94 3.94 -19.31
N ARG A 242 -3.22 4.31 -19.23
CA ARG A 242 -3.70 5.62 -19.69
C ARG A 242 -3.73 6.67 -18.59
N PHE A 243 -3.96 6.26 -17.34
CA PHE A 243 -4.25 7.19 -16.24
C PHE A 243 -3.30 7.05 -15.03
N GLY A 244 -2.46 6.03 -14.98
CA GLY A 244 -1.48 5.83 -13.90
C GLY A 244 -2.03 5.23 -12.60
N TYR A 245 -3.26 4.70 -12.61
CA TYR A 245 -3.90 3.99 -11.50
C TYR A 245 -4.89 2.94 -12.02
N ASP A 246 -5.25 1.95 -11.18
CA ASP A 246 -6.12 0.85 -11.59
C ASP A 246 -7.57 1.29 -11.83
N ASP A 247 -8.25 0.68 -12.82
CA ASP A 247 -9.68 0.95 -13.05
C ASP A 247 -10.54 0.46 -11.89
N LEU A 248 -10.34 -0.80 -11.52
CA LEU A 248 -11.09 -1.49 -10.48
C LEU A 248 -10.24 -1.64 -9.23
N ALA A 249 -10.68 -1.03 -8.14
CA ALA A 249 -10.13 -1.22 -6.81
C ALA A 249 -11.16 -1.91 -5.92
N ILE A 250 -10.72 -2.91 -5.16
CA ILE A 250 -11.53 -3.67 -4.21
C ILE A 250 -10.79 -3.67 -2.88
N TRP A 251 -11.39 -3.06 -1.86
CA TRP A 251 -10.85 -3.02 -0.51
C TRP A 251 -11.71 -3.86 0.41
N THR A 252 -11.08 -4.66 1.26
CA THR A 252 -11.79 -5.52 2.23
C THR A 252 -12.61 -4.74 3.24
N SER A 253 -12.31 -3.46 3.44
CA SER A 253 -12.95 -2.60 4.43
C SER A 253 -13.84 -1.51 3.82
N GLU A 254 -13.45 -0.96 2.66
CA GLU A 254 -14.10 0.23 2.11
C GLU A 254 -15.12 -0.07 0.99
N GLY A 255 -15.03 -1.25 0.37
CA GLY A 255 -15.90 -1.65 -0.74
C GLY A 255 -15.19 -1.68 -2.08
N ILE A 256 -15.84 -1.14 -3.11
CA ILE A 256 -15.44 -1.28 -4.51
C ILE A 256 -15.47 0.09 -5.18
N GLN A 257 -14.47 0.38 -6.01
CA GLN A 257 -14.46 1.54 -6.88
C GLN A 257 -14.09 1.14 -8.31
N LEU A 258 -14.86 1.64 -9.27
CA LEU A 258 -14.61 1.49 -10.70
C LEU A 258 -14.48 2.90 -11.33
N HIS A 259 -13.24 3.30 -11.60
CA HIS A 259 -12.89 4.68 -11.95
C HIS A 259 -13.41 5.08 -13.34
N SER A 260 -13.34 4.19 -14.33
CA SER A 260 -13.83 4.44 -15.69
C SER A 260 -15.32 4.73 -15.77
N LYS A 261 -16.07 4.35 -14.74
CA LYS A 261 -17.53 4.50 -14.65
C LYS A 261 -17.98 5.39 -13.50
N ASN A 262 -17.03 5.97 -12.75
CA ASN A 262 -17.31 6.76 -11.55
C ASN A 262 -18.25 6.03 -10.56
N LEU A 263 -18.11 4.72 -10.44
CA LEU A 263 -18.91 3.91 -9.53
C LEU A 263 -18.12 3.69 -8.24
N ARG A 264 -18.79 3.92 -7.11
CA ARG A 264 -18.28 3.58 -5.79
C ARG A 264 -19.39 2.89 -5.00
N LEU A 265 -19.06 1.73 -4.45
CA LEU A 265 -19.91 0.96 -3.53
C LEU A 265 -19.14 0.75 -2.24
N GLN A 266 -19.84 0.65 -1.13
CA GLN A 266 -19.25 0.36 0.18
C GLN A 266 -19.86 -0.90 0.79
N TRP A 267 -19.10 -1.55 1.66
CA TRP A 267 -19.63 -2.63 2.48
C TRP A 267 -20.59 -2.04 3.51
N GLY A 268 -21.86 -2.41 3.43
CA GLY A 268 -22.82 -2.18 4.49
C GLY A 268 -22.44 -3.03 5.70
N HIS A 269 -22.18 -2.37 6.83
CA HIS A 269 -21.92 -3.04 8.11
C HIS A 269 -23.16 -3.78 8.58
N ASN A 270 -23.40 -5.01 8.13
CA ASN A 270 -24.46 -5.83 8.71
C ASN A 270 -23.92 -6.54 9.96
N ASN A 271 -24.46 -6.18 11.13
CA ASN A 271 -24.45 -7.02 12.32
C ASN A 271 -25.31 -8.26 12.04
N PHE A 272 -24.89 -9.21 11.20
CA PHE A 272 -25.56 -10.51 11.16
C PHE A 272 -25.18 -11.26 12.44
N PRO A 273 -26.12 -11.45 13.40
CA PRO A 273 -25.84 -12.21 14.62
C PRO A 273 -25.99 -13.69 14.26
N GLY A 274 -25.01 -14.25 13.56
CA GLY A 274 -25.07 -15.63 13.11
C GLY A 274 -23.70 -16.12 12.68
N LYS A 275 -23.27 -17.24 13.28
CA LYS A 275 -21.99 -17.92 12.99
C LYS A 275 -21.75 -18.01 11.49
N LEU A 276 -20.57 -17.55 11.07
CA LEU A 276 -19.96 -17.78 9.76
C LEU A 276 -20.19 -19.23 9.34
N TRP A 277 -20.84 -19.45 8.20
CA TRP A 277 -20.83 -20.76 7.56
C TRP A 277 -19.57 -20.79 6.69
N GLY A 278 -18.53 -21.50 7.12
CA GLY A 278 -17.32 -21.72 6.31
C GLY A 278 -16.42 -20.50 6.07
N GLY A 279 -16.53 -19.42 6.85
CA GLY A 279 -15.55 -18.30 6.82
C GLY A 279 -15.76 -17.26 5.71
N PHE A 280 -16.89 -17.26 5.00
CA PHE A 280 -17.18 -16.21 4.00
C PHE A 280 -17.86 -14.99 4.65
N PRO A 281 -17.34 -13.76 4.43
CA PRO A 281 -17.97 -12.54 4.92
C PRO A 281 -19.34 -12.33 4.23
N ARG A 282 -20.39 -12.13 5.04
CA ARG A 282 -21.77 -11.85 4.59
C ARG A 282 -21.98 -10.36 4.34
N GLU A 283 -21.09 -9.75 3.59
CA GLU A 283 -21.14 -8.31 3.39
C GLU A 283 -22.22 -7.95 2.36
N ARG A 284 -22.98 -6.89 2.68
CA ARG A 284 -23.94 -6.28 1.77
C ARG A 284 -23.22 -5.16 1.04
N LEU A 285 -23.35 -5.02 -0.28
CA LEU A 285 -22.91 -3.79 -0.95
C LEU A 285 -24.05 -2.78 -0.98
N ILE A 286 -23.72 -1.52 -0.68
CA ILE A 286 -24.62 -0.36 -0.70
C ILE A 286 -23.91 0.83 -1.39
N LEU A 287 -24.65 1.85 -1.82
CA LEU A 287 -24.04 3.14 -2.20
C LEU A 287 -23.54 3.92 -0.97
N PRO A 288 -22.55 4.81 -1.12
CA PRO A 288 -22.03 5.66 -0.05
C PRO A 288 -23.10 6.47 0.71
N ASP A 289 -24.08 7.01 -0.01
CA ASP A 289 -25.10 7.93 0.52
C ASP A 289 -26.41 7.23 0.88
N GLU A 290 -26.49 5.90 0.77
CA GLU A 290 -27.69 5.17 1.16
C GLU A 290 -27.89 5.26 2.68
N ALA A 291 -29.06 5.77 3.07
CA ALA A 291 -29.49 5.72 4.46
C ALA A 291 -29.50 4.25 4.92
N TYR A 292 -28.89 3.98 6.07
CA TYR A 292 -28.84 2.64 6.62
C TYR A 292 -30.25 2.21 7.03
N GLU A 293 -30.96 1.54 6.13
CA GLU A 293 -32.21 0.88 6.47
C GLU A 293 -31.86 -0.38 7.27
N HIS A 294 -32.30 -0.41 8.53
CA HIS A 294 -32.29 -1.63 9.32
C HIS A 294 -33.08 -2.70 8.55
N LEU A 295 -32.35 -3.59 7.88
CA LEU A 295 -32.93 -4.85 7.46
C LEU A 295 -33.25 -5.60 8.74
N PHE A 296 -34.55 -5.74 9.00
CA PHE A 296 -35.24 -6.41 10.11
C PHE A 296 -35.77 -5.49 11.25
N PRO A 297 -37.07 -5.59 11.60
CA PRO A 297 -37.56 -5.31 12.95
C PRO A 297 -37.14 -6.37 13.97
#